data_AF-A0A820Z5I5-F1
#
_entry.id   AF-A0A820Z5I5-F1
#
_cell.length_a   1.000
_cell.length_b   1.000
_cell.length_c   1.000
_cell.angle_alpha   90.00
_cell.angle_beta   90.00
_cell.angle_gamma   90.00
#
_symmetry.space_group_name_H-M   'P 1'
#
loop_
_entity.id
_entity.type
_entity.pdbx_description
1 polymer ?
#
loop_
_entity_poly.entity_id
_entity_poly.type
_entity_poly.pdbx_seq_one_letter_code
_entity_poly.pdbx_strand_id
1 'polypeptide(L)'
;MKPAPDRTKKELLDFLRTTYRDKDEQLRIIDEFDHKYSMDRAVWWYTKYTLFYNFLNQALRNHDFDVLTAFRFFIIDLYKQLSREHQKYLAALNKSNIQVYRGQAINENELKLINDSIGEYISMNSFLSTTTARETAVFFAESSTTGSGSLKRILFEFDIDTQVISPRPFANVQHLSQYAEEDEVLISLGTIFRIKDVQFNNEQNIWIAKLELCSSDDFAFKEIFEHEKKLMQPKPSLLHLGKLLGNIGSYEKQKNLLQQILNESEDALEQENCYLLLGECARFLKDYDAAIQYSLKCLELQEKAGVDALYTGQTYIAIAEVYLLKLELNLALDYAKISLALVPEDHFLC
;
A
#
# COMPACT_ATOMS: atom_id res chain seq x y z
N MET A 1 -9.67 18.77 -0.21
CA MET A 1 -8.50 19.67 -0.41
C MET A 1 -7.22 18.81 -0.32
N LYS A 2 -6.16 19.02 -1.12
CA LYS A 2 -4.87 18.33 -0.83
C LYS A 2 -4.44 18.77 0.57
N PRO A 3 -4.06 17.88 1.50
CA PRO A 3 -3.37 18.37 2.69
C PRO A 3 -2.16 19.16 2.18
N ALA A 4 -2.01 20.41 2.66
CA ALA A 4 -0.90 21.25 2.24
C ALA A 4 0.38 20.42 2.38
N PRO A 5 1.24 20.33 1.35
CA PRO A 5 2.45 19.49 1.37
C PRO A 5 3.27 19.65 2.65
N ASP A 6 3.20 20.83 3.27
CA ASP A 6 3.88 21.17 4.51
C ASP A 6 3.36 20.43 5.75
N ARG A 7 2.07 20.08 5.84
CA ARG A 7 1.50 19.42 7.02
C ARG A 7 1.91 17.95 7.11
N THR A 8 1.77 17.21 6.02
CA THR A 8 2.11 15.78 5.98
C THR A 8 3.62 15.56 6.09
N LYS A 9 4.41 16.46 5.49
CA LYS A 9 5.87 16.48 5.67
C LYS A 9 6.25 16.73 7.13
N LYS A 10 5.59 17.67 7.80
CA LYS A 10 5.82 17.95 9.22
C LYS A 10 5.52 16.74 10.10
N GLU A 11 4.39 16.07 9.86
CA GLU A 11 4.04 14.83 10.58
C GLU A 11 5.14 13.76 10.45
N LEU A 12 5.69 13.57 9.23
CA LEU A 12 6.82 12.66 9.02
C LEU A 12 8.07 13.09 9.79
N LEU A 13 8.43 14.36 9.73
CA LEU A 13 9.62 14.88 10.40
C LEU A 13 9.52 14.75 11.92
N ASP A 14 8.36 15.07 12.50
CA ASP A 14 8.11 14.94 13.94
C ASP A 14 8.19 13.48 14.37
N PHE A 15 7.65 12.57 13.55
CA PHE A 15 7.74 11.14 13.76
C PHE A 15 9.21 10.67 13.73
N LEU A 16 9.95 10.97 12.66
CA LEU A 16 11.35 10.56 12.49
C LEU A 16 12.25 11.12 13.59
N ARG A 17 12.08 12.39 13.97
CA ARG A 17 12.84 13.02 15.08
C ARG A 17 12.54 12.35 16.42
N THR A 18 11.32 11.86 16.63
CA THR A 18 10.95 11.10 17.83
C THR A 18 11.59 9.71 17.83
N THR A 19 11.53 8.99 16.70
CA THR A 19 12.11 7.64 16.55
C THR A 19 13.64 7.64 16.66
N TYR A 20 14.30 8.66 16.14
CA TYR A 20 15.77 8.75 16.06
C TYR A 20 16.38 9.78 17.03
N ARG A 21 15.68 10.12 18.11
CA ARG A 21 16.07 11.17 19.07
C ARG A 21 17.52 11.06 19.58
N ASP A 22 18.02 9.84 19.75
CA ASP A 22 19.35 9.57 20.30
C ASP A 22 20.39 9.22 19.23
N LYS A 23 20.10 9.44 17.94
CA LYS A 23 21.03 9.13 16.85
C LYS A 23 21.37 10.37 15.99
N ASP A 24 22.46 11.03 16.35
CA ASP A 24 22.91 12.31 15.75
C ASP A 24 23.07 12.26 14.22
N GLU A 25 23.56 11.15 13.67
CA GLU A 25 23.73 10.99 12.22
C GLU A 25 22.39 11.00 11.49
N GLN A 26 21.41 10.25 11.99
CA GLN A 26 20.07 10.17 11.42
C GLN A 26 19.35 11.51 11.57
N LEU A 27 19.51 12.21 12.70
CA LEU A 27 18.94 13.56 12.87
C LEU A 27 19.47 14.56 11.84
N ARG A 28 20.77 14.53 11.52
CA ARG A 28 21.34 15.39 10.45
C ARG A 28 20.73 15.09 9.08
N ILE A 29 20.50 13.81 8.77
CA ILE A 29 19.84 13.40 7.51
C ILE A 29 18.39 13.91 7.48
N ILE A 30 17.67 13.81 8.59
CA ILE A 30 16.30 14.31 8.74
C ILE A 30 16.25 15.83 8.55
N ASP A 31 17.18 16.57 9.15
CA ASP A 31 17.25 18.03 8.97
C ASP A 31 17.62 18.41 7.54
N GLU A 32 18.52 17.68 6.89
CA GLU A 32 18.80 17.91 5.47
C GLU A 32 17.55 17.65 4.60
N PHE A 33 16.78 16.60 4.90
CA PHE A 33 15.52 16.31 4.23
C PHE A 33 14.52 17.44 4.42
N ASP A 34 14.38 17.96 5.63
CA ASP A 34 13.50 19.08 5.92
C ASP A 34 13.79 20.30 5.03
N HIS A 35 15.06 20.66 4.85
CA HIS A 35 15.42 21.87 4.10
C HIS A 35 15.50 21.65 2.58
N LYS A 36 15.88 20.45 2.13
CA LYS A 36 16.20 20.20 0.71
C LYS A 36 15.20 19.28 0.01
N TYR A 37 14.20 18.72 0.67
CA TYR A 37 13.25 17.84 0.00
C TYR A 37 12.45 18.56 -1.10
N SER A 38 12.26 17.88 -2.22
CA SER A 38 11.37 18.27 -3.32
C SER A 38 10.79 17.01 -3.97
N MET A 39 9.58 17.07 -4.50
CA MET A 39 8.90 15.91 -5.10
C MET A 39 9.71 15.25 -6.25
N ASP A 40 10.48 16.02 -7.01
CA ASP A 40 11.34 15.50 -8.09
C ASP A 40 12.67 14.91 -7.58
N ARG A 41 12.86 14.83 -6.26
CA ARG A 41 14.01 14.18 -5.61
C ARG A 41 13.59 13.03 -4.71
N ALA A 42 12.35 12.53 -4.81
CA ALA A 42 11.86 11.44 -3.98
C ALA A 42 12.70 10.16 -4.15
N VAL A 43 13.02 9.76 -5.38
CA VAL A 43 13.90 8.61 -5.68
C VAL A 43 15.30 8.83 -5.12
N TRP A 44 15.84 10.03 -5.27
CA TRP A 44 17.15 10.36 -4.69
C TRP A 44 17.12 10.23 -3.17
N TRP A 45 16.11 10.77 -2.48
CA TRP A 45 15.98 10.61 -1.03
C TRP A 45 15.70 9.18 -0.58
N TYR A 46 15.01 8.39 -1.41
CA TYR A 46 14.76 6.99 -1.13
C TYR A 46 16.06 6.18 -1.15
N THR A 47 16.92 6.43 -2.15
CA THR A 47 18.21 5.76 -2.34
C THR A 47 19.33 6.35 -1.48
N LYS A 48 19.23 7.64 -1.14
CA LYS A 48 20.24 8.38 -0.39
C LYS A 48 20.14 8.12 1.10
N TYR A 49 21.21 7.57 1.65
CA TYR A 49 21.31 7.12 3.02
C TYR A 49 20.26 6.05 3.32
N THR A 50 20.70 4.93 3.89
CA THR A 50 19.83 3.76 4.10
C THR A 50 18.61 4.05 5.00
N LEU A 51 18.50 5.25 5.61
CA LEU A 51 17.39 5.67 6.47
C LEU A 51 16.03 5.55 5.78
N PHE A 52 15.76 6.29 4.70
CA PHE A 52 14.42 6.31 4.10
C PHE A 52 14.07 4.97 3.48
N TYR A 53 15.01 4.35 2.76
CA TYR A 53 14.88 2.98 2.25
C TYR A 53 14.55 1.97 3.35
N ASN A 54 15.37 1.88 4.40
CA ASN A 54 15.18 0.87 5.46
C ASN A 54 13.90 1.12 6.23
N PHE A 55 13.64 2.38 6.59
CA PHE A 55 12.52 2.71 7.44
C PHE A 55 11.18 2.51 6.72
N LEU A 56 11.06 2.97 5.48
CA LEU A 56 9.88 2.74 4.66
C LEU A 56 9.66 1.24 4.40
N ASN A 57 10.70 0.52 3.95
CA ASN A 57 10.54 -0.90 3.65
C ASN A 57 10.30 -1.75 4.90
N GLN A 58 10.82 -1.36 6.06
CA GLN A 58 10.50 -2.02 7.33
C GLN A 58 9.03 -1.80 7.71
N ALA A 59 8.53 -0.57 7.59
CA ALA A 59 7.12 -0.27 7.84
C ALA A 59 6.19 -1.02 6.91
N LEU A 60 6.55 -1.13 5.62
CA LEU A 60 5.81 -1.92 4.65
C LEU A 60 5.77 -3.41 5.00
N ARG A 61 6.90 -4.01 5.40
CA ARG A 61 6.97 -5.43 5.79
C ARG A 61 6.20 -5.75 7.08
N ASN A 62 6.19 -4.82 8.03
CA ASN A 62 5.55 -5.00 9.32
C ASN A 62 4.11 -4.50 9.35
N HIS A 63 3.61 -3.96 8.23
CA HIS A 63 2.32 -3.27 8.16
C HIS A 63 2.20 -2.18 9.25
N ASP A 64 3.25 -1.39 9.45
CA ASP A 64 3.25 -0.28 10.41
C ASP A 64 2.49 0.91 9.84
N PHE A 65 1.17 0.91 10.05
CA PHE A 65 0.28 1.93 9.51
C PHE A 65 0.57 3.35 9.99
N ASP A 66 1.13 3.54 11.19
CA ASP A 66 1.41 4.88 11.69
C ASP A 66 2.56 5.48 10.89
N VAL A 67 3.62 4.67 10.68
CA VAL A 67 4.72 5.03 9.79
C VAL A 67 4.24 5.22 8.36
N LEU A 68 3.46 4.29 7.80
CA LEU A 68 2.98 4.39 6.42
C LEU A 68 2.09 5.63 6.22
N THR A 69 1.28 5.99 7.21
CA THR A 69 0.49 7.23 7.19
C THR A 69 1.41 8.44 7.20
N ALA A 70 2.42 8.50 8.06
CA ALA A 70 3.40 9.59 8.06
C ALA A 70 4.17 9.68 6.72
N PHE A 71 4.56 8.54 6.16
CA PHE A 71 5.27 8.43 4.87
C PHE A 71 4.38 8.63 3.64
N ARG A 72 3.06 8.75 3.78
CA ARG A 72 2.11 8.73 2.66
C ARG A 72 2.46 9.70 1.54
N PHE A 73 2.84 10.93 1.88
CA PHE A 73 3.18 11.94 0.88
C PHE A 73 4.45 11.54 0.12
N PHE A 74 5.45 11.02 0.84
CA PHE A 74 6.72 10.58 0.28
C PHE A 74 6.53 9.36 -0.63
N ILE A 75 5.70 8.38 -0.21
CA ILE A 75 5.34 7.22 -1.04
C ILE A 75 4.65 7.66 -2.33
N ILE A 76 3.71 8.61 -2.24
CA ILE A 76 3.02 9.16 -3.41
C ILE A 76 4.00 9.85 -4.36
N ASP A 77 4.91 10.66 -3.85
CA ASP A 77 5.88 11.39 -4.68
C ASP A 77 6.93 10.44 -5.28
N LEU A 78 7.38 9.44 -4.52
CA LEU A 78 8.26 8.38 -5.01
C LEU A 78 7.60 7.59 -6.15
N TYR A 79 6.34 7.18 -5.97
CA TYR A 79 5.58 6.47 -7.01
C TYR A 79 5.39 7.32 -8.27
N LYS A 80 5.05 8.61 -8.12
CA LYS A 80 4.88 9.52 -9.27
C LYS A 80 6.18 9.72 -10.02
N GLN A 81 7.29 9.94 -9.31
CA GLN A 81 8.60 10.10 -9.95
C GLN A 81 8.98 8.80 -10.68
N LEU A 82 8.86 7.65 -10.02
CA LEU A 82 9.13 6.35 -10.63
C LEU A 82 8.25 6.08 -11.85
N SER A 83 6.98 6.50 -11.83
CA SER A 83 6.06 6.37 -12.99
C SER A 83 6.53 7.19 -14.20
N ARG A 84 7.03 8.41 -13.99
CA ARG A 84 7.60 9.24 -15.06
C ARG A 84 8.85 8.60 -15.63
N GLU A 85 9.72 8.08 -14.77
CA GLU A 85 10.94 7.39 -15.19
C GLU A 85 10.65 6.07 -15.89
N HIS A 86 9.63 5.32 -15.48
CA HIS A 86 9.19 4.10 -16.14
C HIS A 86 8.84 4.36 -17.61
N GLN A 87 8.06 5.42 -17.89
CA GLN A 87 7.71 5.79 -19.26
C GLN A 87 8.95 6.14 -20.10
N LYS A 88 9.88 6.92 -19.56
CA LYS A 88 11.14 7.26 -20.23
C LYS A 88 12.00 6.02 -20.47
N TYR A 89 12.08 5.16 -19.46
CA TYR A 89 12.88 3.94 -19.48
C TYR A 89 12.38 2.99 -20.56
N LEU A 90 11.08 2.72 -20.62
CA LEU A 90 10.47 1.91 -21.69
C LEU A 90 10.66 2.53 -23.07
N ALA A 91 10.49 3.85 -23.21
CA ALA A 91 10.68 4.54 -24.49
C ALA A 91 12.14 4.50 -24.99
N ALA A 92 13.11 4.47 -24.07
CA ALA A 92 14.53 4.35 -24.39
C ALA A 92 14.98 2.90 -24.54
N LEU A 93 14.17 1.93 -24.08
CA LEU A 93 14.54 0.53 -24.09
C LEU A 93 14.39 -0.07 -25.49
N ASN A 94 15.47 -0.62 -26.03
CA ASN A 94 15.46 -1.34 -27.31
C ASN A 94 15.36 -2.87 -27.14
N LYS A 95 15.04 -3.34 -25.94
CA LYS A 95 14.91 -4.78 -25.62
C LYS A 95 13.45 -5.06 -25.31
N SER A 96 12.95 -6.23 -25.72
CA SER A 96 11.62 -6.71 -25.34
C SER A 96 11.59 -7.27 -23.92
N ASN A 97 12.75 -7.62 -23.37
CA ASN A 97 12.86 -8.22 -22.05
C ASN A 97 14.08 -7.69 -21.29
N ILE A 98 13.95 -7.52 -19.97
CA ILE A 98 15.05 -7.27 -19.05
C ILE A 98 15.07 -8.30 -17.93
N GLN A 99 16.27 -8.74 -17.58
CA GLN A 99 16.50 -9.57 -16.41
C GLN A 99 17.12 -8.70 -15.32
N VAL A 100 16.52 -8.71 -14.14
CA VAL A 100 17.07 -8.03 -12.96
C VAL A 100 17.15 -8.96 -11.77
N TYR A 101 18.07 -8.67 -10.87
CA TYR A 101 18.48 -9.57 -9.80
C TYR A 101 18.41 -8.88 -8.44
N ARG A 102 18.09 -9.66 -7.40
CA ARG A 102 18.16 -9.22 -6.01
C ARG A 102 18.59 -10.36 -5.11
N GLY A 103 19.70 -10.18 -4.39
CA GLY A 103 20.13 -11.12 -3.36
C GLY A 103 19.79 -10.63 -1.96
N GLN A 104 19.36 -11.55 -1.10
CA GLN A 104 19.07 -11.25 0.30
C GLN A 104 19.12 -12.52 1.17
N ALA A 105 19.05 -12.33 2.49
CA ALA A 105 18.68 -13.41 3.41
C ALA A 105 17.16 -13.62 3.40
N ILE A 106 16.75 -14.87 3.59
CA ILE A 106 15.34 -15.28 3.70
C ILE A 106 15.19 -16.26 4.85
N ASN A 107 14.04 -16.22 5.53
CA ASN A 107 13.74 -17.17 6.59
C ASN A 107 13.28 -18.51 5.97
N GLU A 108 13.50 -19.62 6.69
CA GLU A 108 13.19 -20.96 6.19
C GLU A 108 11.69 -21.18 5.89
N ASN A 109 10.80 -20.57 6.66
CA ASN A 109 9.35 -20.69 6.44
C ASN A 109 8.89 -19.97 5.16
N GLU A 110 9.44 -18.79 4.89
CA GLU A 110 9.15 -17.97 3.72
C GLU A 110 9.76 -18.59 2.46
N LEU A 111 10.98 -19.15 2.56
CA LEU A 111 11.56 -19.93 1.48
C LEU A 111 10.68 -21.15 1.15
N LYS A 112 10.23 -21.88 2.17
CA LYS A 112 9.34 -23.02 1.98
C LYS A 112 8.02 -22.59 1.33
N LEU A 113 7.43 -21.48 1.79
CA LEU A 113 6.19 -20.94 1.21
C LEU A 113 6.36 -20.62 -0.28
N ILE A 114 7.45 -19.95 -0.66
CA ILE A 114 7.74 -19.63 -2.07
C ILE A 114 7.95 -20.92 -2.88
N ASN A 115 8.68 -21.90 -2.34
CA ASN A 115 8.93 -23.18 -2.98
C ASN A 115 7.66 -24.02 -3.17
N ASP A 116 6.74 -24.00 -2.19
CA ASP A 116 5.46 -24.71 -2.25
C ASP A 116 4.46 -24.00 -3.18
N SER A 117 4.73 -22.75 -3.57
CA SER A 117 3.87 -21.91 -4.41
C SER A 117 4.39 -21.74 -5.85
N ILE A 118 5.19 -22.68 -6.36
CA ILE A 118 5.65 -22.66 -7.75
C ILE A 118 4.44 -22.74 -8.70
N GLY A 119 4.39 -21.85 -9.69
CA GLY A 119 3.27 -21.68 -10.62
C GLY A 119 2.27 -20.63 -10.17
N GLU A 120 2.23 -20.29 -8.88
CA GLU A 120 1.36 -19.28 -8.28
C GLU A 120 1.97 -17.87 -8.33
N TYR A 121 1.24 -16.91 -7.79
CA TYR A 121 1.58 -15.49 -7.79
C TYR A 121 2.08 -15.00 -6.44
N ILE A 122 3.01 -14.05 -6.47
CA ILE A 122 3.52 -13.33 -5.30
C ILE A 122 3.45 -11.83 -5.54
N SER A 123 2.84 -11.11 -4.60
CA SER A 123 2.82 -9.64 -4.58
C SER A 123 3.95 -9.12 -3.70
N MET A 124 4.68 -8.13 -4.21
CA MET A 124 5.81 -7.52 -3.50
C MET A 124 5.32 -6.41 -2.59
N ASN A 125 5.40 -6.63 -1.27
CA ASN A 125 4.91 -5.66 -0.28
C ASN A 125 5.82 -4.44 -0.10
N SER A 126 7.02 -4.45 -0.67
CA SER A 126 8.00 -3.36 -0.57
C SER A 126 8.45 -2.90 -1.96
N PHE A 127 9.03 -1.70 -2.02
CA PHE A 127 9.81 -1.30 -3.19
C PHE A 127 11.05 -2.20 -3.27
N LEU A 128 11.34 -2.73 -4.46
CA LEU A 128 12.47 -3.61 -4.67
C LEU A 128 13.58 -2.85 -5.40
N SER A 129 14.69 -2.60 -4.71
CA SER A 129 15.95 -2.29 -5.37
C SER A 129 16.51 -3.58 -5.99
N THR A 130 16.77 -3.53 -7.29
CA THR A 130 17.32 -4.63 -8.09
C THR A 130 18.45 -4.09 -8.95
N THR A 131 19.25 -4.99 -9.52
CA THR A 131 20.36 -4.64 -10.41
C THR A 131 20.35 -5.53 -11.63
N THR A 132 20.85 -5.05 -12.76
CA THR A 132 21.04 -5.88 -13.96
C THR A 132 22.28 -6.78 -13.85
N ALA A 133 23.20 -6.47 -12.92
CA ALA A 133 24.42 -7.22 -12.68
C ALA A 133 24.19 -8.36 -11.67
N ARG A 134 24.17 -9.60 -12.16
CA ARG A 134 23.91 -10.79 -11.33
C ARG A 134 24.92 -10.92 -10.19
N GLU A 135 26.18 -10.63 -10.44
CA GLU A 135 27.28 -10.74 -9.48
C GLU A 135 27.07 -9.82 -8.28
N THR A 136 26.59 -8.59 -8.52
CA THR A 136 26.25 -7.63 -7.48
C THR A 136 25.13 -8.17 -6.58
N ALA A 137 24.08 -8.77 -7.16
CA ALA A 137 23.01 -9.38 -6.39
C ALA A 137 23.49 -10.59 -5.59
N VAL A 138 24.34 -11.46 -6.16
CA VAL A 138 24.93 -12.60 -5.44
C VAL A 138 25.75 -12.11 -4.23
N PHE A 139 26.57 -11.07 -4.41
CA PHE A 139 27.33 -10.46 -3.32
C PHE A 139 26.42 -9.96 -2.17
N PHE A 140 25.26 -9.39 -2.49
CA PHE A 140 24.27 -9.01 -1.47
C PHE A 140 23.69 -10.21 -0.72
N ALA A 141 23.39 -11.33 -1.39
CA ALA A 141 22.91 -12.53 -0.73
C ALA A 141 23.99 -13.14 0.20
N GLU A 142 25.25 -13.11 -0.21
CA GLU A 142 26.37 -13.64 0.57
C GLU A 142 26.67 -12.79 1.82
N SER A 143 26.59 -11.47 1.69
CA SER A 143 26.82 -10.52 2.78
C SER A 143 25.68 -10.46 3.81
N SER A 144 24.48 -10.94 3.45
CA SER A 144 23.29 -10.90 4.30
C SER A 144 23.28 -11.93 5.45
N THR A 145 24.25 -12.85 5.55
CA THR A 145 24.26 -13.88 6.60
C THR A 145 24.86 -13.39 7.92
N THR A 146 24.00 -13.09 8.90
CA THR A 146 24.37 -12.85 10.31
C THR A 146 23.97 -14.03 11.19
N GLY A 147 24.94 -14.87 11.58
CA GLY A 147 25.01 -15.63 12.84
C GLY A 147 23.95 -16.68 13.24
N SER A 148 22.68 -16.57 12.83
CA SER A 148 21.61 -17.50 13.25
C SER A 148 21.29 -18.51 12.14
N GLY A 149 21.40 -19.81 12.44
CA GLY A 149 21.22 -20.91 11.47
C GLY A 149 19.84 -21.03 10.79
N SER A 150 18.89 -20.14 11.11
CA SER A 150 17.54 -20.10 10.54
C SER A 150 17.42 -19.28 9.25
N LEU A 151 18.43 -18.50 8.88
CA LEU A 151 18.43 -17.70 7.65
C LEU A 151 19.15 -18.43 6.51
N LYS A 152 18.52 -18.49 5.34
CA LYS A 152 19.09 -19.01 4.10
C LYS A 152 19.42 -17.86 3.15
N ARG A 153 20.34 -18.09 2.21
CA ARG A 153 20.66 -17.14 1.14
C ARG A 153 19.75 -17.40 -0.05
N ILE A 154 19.17 -16.35 -0.60
CA ILE A 154 18.36 -16.43 -1.82
C ILE A 154 18.75 -15.34 -2.82
N LEU A 155 18.78 -15.73 -4.09
CA LEU A 155 18.85 -14.86 -5.24
C LEU A 155 17.50 -14.91 -5.97
N PHE A 156 16.85 -13.78 -6.08
CA PHE A 156 15.69 -13.60 -6.95
C PHE A 156 16.16 -13.17 -8.34
N GLU A 157 15.69 -13.87 -9.35
CA GLU A 157 15.88 -13.54 -10.77
C GLU A 157 14.51 -13.13 -11.34
N PHE A 158 14.33 -11.84 -11.62
CA PHE A 158 13.09 -11.29 -12.17
C PHE A 158 13.21 -11.12 -13.68
N ASP A 159 12.36 -11.82 -14.40
CA ASP A 159 12.16 -11.75 -15.84
C ASP A 159 11.02 -10.74 -16.12
N ILE A 160 11.32 -9.66 -16.82
CA ILE A 160 10.42 -8.52 -17.03
C ILE A 160 10.23 -8.29 -18.52
N ASP A 161 9.12 -8.79 -19.05
CA ASP A 161 8.66 -8.41 -20.39
C ASP A 161 8.25 -6.93 -20.38
N THR A 162 8.96 -6.15 -21.18
CA THR A 162 8.81 -4.69 -21.28
C THR A 162 7.75 -4.27 -22.29
N GLN A 163 7.26 -5.20 -23.09
CA GLN A 163 6.17 -4.98 -24.05
C GLN A 163 4.80 -5.16 -23.39
N VAL A 164 4.78 -5.87 -22.26
CA VAL A 164 3.59 -6.08 -21.45
C VAL A 164 3.19 -4.80 -20.70
N ILE A 165 1.89 -4.55 -20.62
CA ILE A 165 1.35 -3.46 -19.80
C ILE A 165 1.50 -3.86 -18.32
N SER A 166 2.48 -3.25 -17.65
CA SER A 166 2.63 -3.38 -16.20
C SER A 166 1.71 -2.38 -15.46
N PRO A 167 0.89 -2.83 -14.50
CA PRO A 167 0.07 -1.92 -13.68
C PRO A 167 0.92 -1.09 -12.70
N ARG A 168 2.16 -1.51 -12.42
CA ARG A 168 3.07 -0.87 -11.47
C ARG A 168 4.36 -0.44 -12.15
N PRO A 169 4.89 0.76 -11.83
CA PRO A 169 6.07 1.27 -12.49
C PRO A 169 7.35 0.60 -11.99
N PHE A 170 8.29 0.43 -12.91
CA PHE A 170 9.68 0.09 -12.64
C PHE A 170 10.59 0.92 -13.55
N ALA A 171 11.77 1.29 -13.09
CA ALA A 171 12.69 2.04 -13.94
C ALA A 171 14.13 1.84 -13.50
N ASN A 172 15.06 1.96 -14.45
CA ASN A 172 16.44 2.26 -14.10
C ASN A 172 16.51 3.67 -13.49
N VAL A 173 16.91 3.74 -12.23
CA VAL A 173 17.00 4.98 -11.44
C VAL A 173 18.45 5.42 -11.21
N GLN A 174 19.41 4.83 -11.91
CA GLN A 174 20.85 5.13 -11.77
C GLN A 174 21.14 6.63 -11.82
N HIS A 175 20.53 7.35 -12.76
CA HIS A 175 20.73 8.80 -12.94
C HIS A 175 20.07 9.67 -11.85
N LEU A 176 19.19 9.10 -11.03
CA LEU A 176 18.53 9.76 -9.90
C LEU A 176 19.07 9.29 -8.55
N SER A 177 19.72 8.14 -8.51
CA SER A 177 20.25 7.54 -7.29
C SER A 177 21.44 8.33 -6.77
N GLN A 178 21.62 8.35 -5.45
CA GLN A 178 22.86 8.83 -4.86
C GLN A 178 24.06 7.95 -5.26
N TYR A 179 23.80 6.68 -5.58
CA TYR A 179 24.79 5.70 -5.97
C TYR A 179 24.65 5.40 -7.47
N ALA A 180 25.07 6.36 -8.29
CA ALA A 180 25.01 6.25 -9.76
C ALA A 180 25.85 5.10 -10.35
N GLU A 181 26.63 4.39 -9.53
CA GLU A 181 27.45 3.24 -9.92
C GLU A 181 26.65 1.91 -9.86
N GLU A 182 25.48 1.87 -9.20
CA GLU A 182 24.82 0.60 -8.82
C GLU A 182 23.89 -0.01 -9.90
N ASP A 183 23.74 0.66 -11.05
CA ASP A 183 22.82 0.30 -12.15
C ASP A 183 21.45 -0.18 -11.61
N GLU A 184 20.92 0.60 -10.68
CA GLU A 184 19.74 0.23 -9.91
C GLU A 184 18.49 0.32 -10.76
N VAL A 185 17.76 -0.80 -10.85
CA VAL A 185 16.38 -0.84 -11.34
C VAL A 185 15.46 -0.93 -10.13
N LEU A 186 14.65 0.10 -9.91
CA LEU A 186 13.70 0.17 -8.80
C LEU A 186 12.34 -0.30 -9.28
N ILE A 187 11.77 -1.29 -8.60
CA ILE A 187 10.44 -1.84 -8.87
C ILE A 187 9.48 -1.39 -7.77
N SER A 188 8.32 -0.87 -8.15
CA SER A 188 7.32 -0.40 -7.20
C SER A 188 6.78 -1.51 -6.30
N LEU A 189 6.41 -1.13 -5.07
CA LEU A 189 5.55 -1.97 -4.24
C LEU A 189 4.24 -2.30 -4.96
N GLY A 190 3.66 -3.45 -4.61
CA GLY A 190 2.44 -4.00 -5.21
C GLY A 190 2.65 -4.61 -6.59
N THR A 191 3.90 -4.77 -7.05
CA THR A 191 4.20 -5.49 -8.29
C THR A 191 4.02 -6.98 -8.06
N ILE A 192 3.37 -7.65 -9.01
CA ILE A 192 3.01 -9.07 -8.92
C ILE A 192 3.88 -9.86 -9.88
N PHE A 193 4.44 -10.95 -9.40
CA PHE A 193 5.22 -11.87 -10.18
C PHE A 193 4.66 -13.29 -10.06
N ARG A 194 4.82 -14.08 -11.12
CA ARG A 194 4.59 -15.53 -11.08
C ARG A 194 5.87 -16.23 -10.69
N ILE A 195 5.80 -17.14 -9.72
CA ILE A 195 6.94 -17.97 -9.31
C ILE A 195 7.11 -19.08 -10.35
N LYS A 196 8.22 -19.10 -11.07
CA LYS A 196 8.46 -20.05 -12.17
C LYS A 196 9.21 -21.29 -11.72
N ASP A 197 10.19 -21.09 -10.87
CA ASP A 197 11.10 -22.14 -10.43
C ASP A 197 11.82 -21.70 -9.14
N VAL A 198 12.11 -22.66 -8.27
CA VAL A 198 12.89 -22.46 -7.06
C VAL A 198 13.85 -23.64 -6.94
N GLN A 199 15.14 -23.36 -7.00
CA GLN A 199 16.16 -24.41 -6.99
C GLN A 199 17.35 -24.02 -6.13
N PHE A 200 18.00 -25.01 -5.55
CA PHE A 200 19.21 -24.80 -4.76
C PHE A 200 20.46 -24.99 -5.63
N ASN A 201 21.30 -23.96 -5.70
CA ASN A 201 22.60 -24.05 -6.35
C ASN A 201 23.65 -24.48 -5.32
N ASN A 202 24.13 -25.73 -5.46
CA ASN A 202 25.12 -26.32 -4.57
C ASN A 202 26.51 -25.66 -4.64
N GLU A 203 26.91 -25.15 -5.80
CA GLU A 203 28.23 -24.54 -6.01
C GLU A 203 28.33 -23.19 -5.28
N GLN A 204 27.27 -22.40 -5.36
CA GLN A 204 27.18 -21.07 -4.74
C GLN A 204 26.54 -21.09 -3.34
N ASN A 205 26.03 -22.25 -2.88
CA ASN A 205 25.29 -22.41 -1.62
C ASN A 205 24.17 -21.36 -1.48
N ILE A 206 23.37 -21.20 -2.53
CA ILE A 206 22.32 -20.17 -2.63
C ILE A 206 21.06 -20.75 -3.28
N TRP A 207 19.89 -20.38 -2.76
CA TRP A 207 18.62 -20.65 -3.42
C TRP A 207 18.42 -19.65 -4.56
N ILE A 208 17.94 -20.11 -5.70
CA ILE A 208 17.63 -19.29 -6.86
C ILE A 208 16.13 -19.41 -7.10
N ALA A 209 15.41 -18.31 -6.94
CA ALA A 209 14.00 -18.21 -7.27
C ALA A 209 13.84 -17.39 -8.55
N LYS A 210 13.23 -17.98 -9.57
CA LYS A 210 12.94 -17.33 -10.85
C LYS A 210 11.50 -16.85 -10.85
N LEU A 211 11.32 -15.58 -11.19
CA LEU A 211 10.04 -14.89 -11.16
C LEU A 211 9.82 -14.19 -12.50
N GLU A 212 8.59 -14.21 -12.97
CA GLU A 212 8.19 -13.58 -14.23
C GLU A 212 7.15 -12.50 -13.92
N LEU A 213 7.34 -11.29 -14.46
CA LEU A 213 6.40 -10.19 -14.26
C LEU A 213 5.04 -10.54 -14.86
N CYS A 214 3.97 -10.37 -14.07
CA CYS A 214 2.62 -10.59 -14.55
C CYS A 214 2.11 -9.40 -15.36
N SER A 215 1.34 -9.73 -16.40
CA SER A 215 0.69 -8.74 -17.25
C SER A 215 -0.64 -8.29 -16.64
N SER A 216 -1.12 -7.10 -17.01
CA SER A 216 -2.50 -6.70 -16.71
C SER A 216 -3.56 -7.60 -17.34
N ASP A 217 -3.18 -8.43 -18.32
CA ASP A 217 -4.08 -9.34 -19.05
C ASP A 217 -4.12 -10.75 -18.46
N ASP A 218 -3.35 -11.01 -17.39
CA ASP A 218 -3.53 -12.22 -16.59
C ASP A 218 -4.89 -12.15 -15.90
N PHE A 219 -5.89 -12.81 -16.51
CA PHE A 219 -7.34 -12.75 -16.21
C PHE A 219 -7.72 -12.82 -14.72
N ALA A 220 -6.87 -13.40 -13.85
CA ALA A 220 -7.10 -13.44 -12.40
C ALA A 220 -7.02 -12.06 -11.72
N PHE A 221 -6.26 -11.11 -12.27
CA PHE A 221 -6.05 -9.80 -11.67
C PHE A 221 -6.84 -8.69 -12.33
N LYS A 222 -7.44 -8.92 -13.50
CA LYS A 222 -8.21 -7.87 -14.19
C LYS A 222 -9.41 -7.42 -13.35
N GLU A 223 -10.13 -8.34 -12.71
CA GLU A 223 -11.23 -7.98 -11.80
C GLU A 223 -10.73 -7.30 -10.53
N ILE A 224 -9.61 -7.75 -9.95
CA ILE A 224 -9.01 -7.12 -8.75
C ILE A 224 -8.50 -5.72 -9.09
N PHE A 225 -7.76 -5.54 -10.18
CA PHE A 225 -7.26 -4.25 -10.63
C PHE A 225 -8.38 -3.35 -11.14
N GLU A 226 -9.41 -3.85 -11.81
CA GLU A 226 -10.57 -3.05 -12.22
C GLU A 226 -11.43 -2.67 -11.01
N HIS A 227 -11.56 -3.54 -10.02
CA HIS A 227 -12.19 -3.22 -8.74
C HIS A 227 -11.37 -2.19 -7.96
N GLU A 228 -10.05 -2.41 -7.82
CA GLU A 228 -9.11 -1.44 -7.22
C GLU A 228 -9.08 -0.12 -8.00
N LYS A 229 -9.23 -0.13 -9.33
CA LYS A 229 -9.27 1.06 -10.19
C LYS A 229 -10.62 1.77 -10.16
N LYS A 230 -11.73 1.05 -10.01
CA LYS A 230 -13.06 1.62 -9.74
C LYS A 230 -13.13 2.24 -8.35
N LEU A 231 -12.46 1.62 -7.37
CA LEU A 231 -12.24 2.21 -6.06
C LEU A 231 -11.28 3.42 -6.16
N MET A 232 -10.17 3.29 -6.91
CA MET A 232 -9.25 4.38 -7.26
C MET A 232 -9.83 5.27 -8.36
N GLN A 233 -10.90 5.99 -8.05
CA GLN A 233 -11.13 7.32 -8.65
C GLN A 233 -9.81 8.14 -8.57
N PRO A 234 -9.55 9.10 -9.47
CA PRO A 234 -8.20 9.50 -9.93
C PRO A 234 -7.26 10.15 -8.89
N LYS A 235 -7.53 10.03 -7.59
CA LYS A 235 -6.65 10.39 -6.48
C LYS A 235 -6.65 9.25 -5.45
N PRO A 236 -5.49 8.68 -5.09
CA PRO A 236 -5.39 7.90 -3.85
C PRO A 236 -5.71 8.84 -2.68
N SER A 237 -6.95 8.77 -2.19
CA SER A 237 -7.44 9.57 -1.06
C SER A 237 -7.12 8.86 0.26
N LEU A 238 -6.88 9.64 1.31
CA LEU A 238 -6.72 9.15 2.68
C LEU A 238 -7.89 8.23 3.12
N LEU A 239 -9.06 8.43 2.52
CA LEU A 239 -10.25 7.60 2.70
C LEU A 239 -10.00 6.12 2.35
N HIS A 240 -9.20 5.83 1.31
CA HIS A 240 -8.84 4.46 0.95
C HIS A 240 -7.95 3.79 1.99
N LEU A 241 -6.99 4.55 2.54
CA LEU A 241 -6.20 4.07 3.67
C LEU A 241 -7.10 3.79 4.88
N GLY A 242 -8.11 4.64 5.12
CA GLY A 242 -9.16 4.40 6.12
C GLY A 242 -9.89 3.07 5.89
N LYS A 243 -10.33 2.78 4.65
CA LYS A 243 -10.97 1.49 4.31
C LYS A 243 -10.05 0.31 4.58
N LEU A 244 -8.80 0.40 4.16
CA LEU A 244 -7.81 -0.66 4.36
C LEU A 244 -7.58 -0.95 5.85
N LEU A 245 -7.48 0.10 6.68
CA LEU A 245 -7.33 -0.04 8.14
C LEU A 245 -8.52 -0.78 8.78
N GLY A 246 -9.73 -0.55 8.28
CA GLY A 246 -10.92 -1.30 8.72
C GLY A 246 -10.85 -2.78 8.34
N ASN A 247 -10.49 -3.08 7.09
CA ASN A 247 -10.43 -4.45 6.58
C ASN A 247 -9.44 -5.36 7.34
N ILE A 248 -8.37 -4.79 7.87
CA ILE A 248 -7.37 -5.51 8.66
C ILE A 248 -7.65 -5.48 10.18
N GLY A 249 -8.78 -4.91 10.60
CA GLY A 249 -9.21 -4.83 11.99
C GLY A 249 -8.52 -3.74 12.84
N SER A 250 -7.82 -2.80 12.22
CA SER A 250 -7.14 -1.69 12.92
C SER A 250 -8.09 -0.50 13.16
N TYR A 251 -9.21 -0.77 13.85
CA TYR A 251 -10.33 0.16 13.98
C TYR A 251 -9.99 1.48 14.71
N GLU A 252 -9.20 1.47 15.78
CA GLU A 252 -8.81 2.72 16.46
C GLU A 252 -8.00 3.66 15.54
N LYS A 253 -7.13 3.09 14.71
CA LYS A 253 -6.34 3.85 13.72
C LYS A 253 -7.22 4.35 12.59
N GLN A 254 -8.13 3.51 12.11
CA GLN A 254 -9.16 3.89 11.13
C GLN A 254 -9.96 5.08 11.64
N LYS A 255 -10.45 5.04 12.88
CA LYS A 255 -11.22 6.12 13.51
C LYS A 255 -10.45 7.45 13.53
N ASN A 256 -9.20 7.44 14.00
CA ASN A 256 -8.37 8.64 14.06
C ASN A 256 -8.12 9.23 12.67
N LEU A 257 -7.81 8.38 11.69
CA LEU A 257 -7.58 8.82 10.31
C LEU A 257 -8.84 9.40 9.67
N LEU A 258 -9.99 8.74 9.83
CA LEU A 258 -11.27 9.22 9.29
C LEU A 258 -11.70 10.53 9.93
N GLN A 259 -11.48 10.72 11.24
CA GLN A 259 -11.73 11.99 11.92
C GLN A 259 -10.81 13.10 11.42
N GLN A 260 -9.54 12.79 11.13
CA GLN A 260 -8.63 13.74 10.50
C GLN A 260 -9.15 14.17 9.11
N ILE A 261 -9.56 13.22 8.27
CA ILE A 261 -10.11 13.51 6.93
C ILE A 261 -11.36 14.38 7.06
N LEU A 262 -12.26 14.03 7.98
CA LEU A 262 -13.51 14.75 8.20
C LEU A 262 -13.27 16.21 8.64
N ASN A 263 -12.24 16.45 9.46
CA ASN A 263 -11.86 17.81 9.89
C ASN A 263 -11.19 18.63 8.77
N GLU A 264 -10.64 17.98 7.76
CA GLU A 264 -9.88 18.62 6.67
C GLU A 264 -10.67 18.75 5.36
N SER A 265 -11.76 17.99 5.20
CA SER A 265 -12.54 17.95 3.97
C SER A 265 -13.73 18.90 4.00
N GLU A 266 -13.90 19.65 2.92
CA GLU A 266 -15.10 20.44 2.63
C GLU A 266 -15.99 19.75 1.57
N ASP A 267 -15.57 18.59 1.06
CA ASP A 267 -16.30 17.84 0.05
C ASP A 267 -17.37 16.96 0.72
N ALA A 268 -18.64 17.26 0.46
CA ALA A 268 -19.77 16.55 1.04
C ALA A 268 -19.74 15.04 0.75
N LEU A 269 -19.23 14.63 -0.42
CA LEU A 269 -19.12 13.20 -0.77
C LEU A 269 -18.01 12.51 0.03
N GLU A 270 -16.88 13.20 0.26
CA GLU A 270 -15.79 12.67 1.08
C GLU A 270 -16.21 12.58 2.56
N GLN A 271 -16.95 13.58 3.05
CA GLN A 271 -17.53 13.58 4.39
C GLN A 271 -18.56 12.46 4.59
N GLU A 272 -19.46 12.25 3.62
CA GLU A 272 -20.43 11.15 3.63
C GLU A 272 -19.73 9.80 3.80
N ASN A 273 -18.74 9.53 2.94
CA ASN A 273 -17.96 8.29 3.01
C ASN A 273 -17.20 8.15 4.35
N CYS A 274 -16.69 9.25 4.92
CA CYS A 274 -16.06 9.22 6.23
C CYS A 274 -17.06 8.83 7.33
N TYR A 275 -18.27 9.38 7.30
CA TYR A 275 -19.30 9.05 8.30
C TYR A 275 -19.77 7.60 8.19
N LEU A 276 -19.94 7.08 6.98
CA LEU A 276 -20.27 5.67 6.78
C LEU A 276 -19.22 4.75 7.42
N LEU A 277 -17.94 4.97 7.09
CA LEU A 277 -16.84 4.15 7.63
C LEU A 277 -16.63 4.34 9.13
N LEU A 278 -16.88 5.54 9.67
CA LEU A 278 -16.84 5.79 11.11
C LEU A 278 -17.97 5.05 11.85
N GLY A 279 -19.15 4.92 11.24
CA GLY A 279 -20.26 4.12 11.76
C GLY A 279 -19.90 2.64 11.90
N GLU A 280 -19.36 2.05 10.85
CA GLU A 280 -18.87 0.67 10.86
C GLU A 280 -17.73 0.47 11.88
N CYS A 281 -16.76 1.37 11.88
CA CYS A 281 -15.64 1.35 12.80
C CYS A 281 -16.11 1.40 14.27
N ALA A 282 -17.04 2.29 14.60
CA ALA A 282 -17.60 2.41 15.94
C ALA A 282 -18.37 1.15 16.36
N ARG A 283 -19.10 0.52 15.42
CA ARG A 283 -19.77 -0.77 15.64
C ARG A 283 -18.78 -1.86 16.03
N PHE A 284 -17.66 -1.98 15.32
CA PHE A 284 -16.61 -2.95 15.65
C PHE A 284 -15.89 -2.65 16.98
N LEU A 285 -15.73 -1.38 17.32
CA LEU A 285 -15.23 -0.93 18.63
C LEU A 285 -16.27 -1.06 19.76
N LYS A 286 -17.49 -1.52 19.45
CA LYS A 286 -18.64 -1.64 20.37
C LYS A 286 -19.11 -0.31 20.97
N ASP A 287 -18.77 0.80 20.33
CA ASP A 287 -19.29 2.14 20.63
C ASP A 287 -20.57 2.35 19.80
N TYR A 288 -21.63 1.66 20.21
CA TYR A 288 -22.87 1.58 19.42
C TYR A 288 -23.59 2.93 19.31
N ASP A 289 -23.49 3.77 20.34
CA ASP A 289 -24.10 5.10 20.31
C ASP A 289 -23.39 6.02 19.30
N ALA A 290 -22.06 5.98 19.25
CA ALA A 290 -21.31 6.69 18.22
C ALA A 290 -21.59 6.12 16.82
N ALA A 291 -21.73 4.79 16.69
CA ALA A 291 -22.05 4.14 15.41
C ALA A 291 -23.36 4.67 14.83
N ILE A 292 -24.42 4.75 15.65
CA ILE A 292 -25.71 5.32 15.26
C ILE A 292 -25.55 6.79 14.88
N GLN A 293 -24.85 7.60 15.69
CA GLN A 293 -24.65 9.02 15.41
C GLN A 293 -23.95 9.27 14.08
N TYR A 294 -22.92 8.48 13.76
CA TYR A 294 -22.21 8.61 12.49
C TYR A 294 -23.09 8.18 11.31
N SER A 295 -23.82 7.08 11.42
CA SER A 295 -24.74 6.64 10.36
C SER A 295 -25.88 7.62 10.11
N LEU A 296 -26.41 8.27 11.15
CA LEU A 296 -27.42 9.33 11.00
C LEU A 296 -26.86 10.57 10.29
N LYS A 297 -25.62 10.97 10.57
CA LYS A 297 -24.95 12.07 9.84
C LYS A 297 -24.70 11.71 8.38
N CYS A 298 -24.38 10.44 8.09
CA CYS A 298 -24.28 9.94 6.72
C CYS A 298 -25.60 10.10 5.97
N LEU A 299 -26.72 9.67 6.57
CA LEU A 299 -28.07 9.84 5.99
C LEU A 299 -28.41 11.30 5.71
N GLU A 300 -28.09 12.22 6.63
CA GLU A 300 -28.35 13.65 6.44
C GLU A 300 -27.65 14.21 5.18
N LEU A 301 -26.42 13.74 4.91
CA LEU A 301 -25.68 14.13 3.70
C LEU A 301 -26.26 13.47 2.45
N GLN A 302 -26.65 12.19 2.53
CA GLN A 302 -27.28 11.46 1.43
C GLN A 302 -28.60 12.11 0.99
N GLU A 303 -29.43 12.53 1.96
CA GLU A 303 -30.69 13.25 1.71
C GLU A 303 -30.45 14.60 1.02
N LYS A 304 -29.45 15.36 1.48
CA LYS A 304 -29.10 16.66 0.89
C LYS A 304 -28.56 16.55 -0.52
N ALA A 305 -27.80 15.50 -0.81
CA ALA A 305 -27.20 15.28 -2.12
C ALA A 305 -28.12 14.56 -3.11
N GLY A 306 -29.26 14.02 -2.66
CA GLY A 306 -30.18 13.25 -3.51
C GLY A 306 -29.54 11.95 -4.01
N VAL A 307 -28.82 11.25 -3.14
CA VAL A 307 -28.11 10.00 -3.45
C VAL A 307 -29.10 8.89 -3.77
N ASP A 308 -28.68 7.92 -4.57
CA ASP A 308 -29.46 6.73 -4.94
C ASP A 308 -30.02 6.02 -3.69
N ALA A 309 -31.31 5.64 -3.77
CA ALA A 309 -32.04 4.94 -2.72
C ALA A 309 -31.34 3.66 -2.26
N LEU A 310 -30.54 3.02 -3.14
CA LEU A 310 -29.75 1.84 -2.79
C LEU A 310 -28.70 2.14 -1.70
N TYR A 311 -27.93 3.21 -1.85
CA TYR A 311 -26.89 3.59 -0.88
C TYR A 311 -27.50 4.07 0.44
N THR A 312 -28.64 4.77 0.37
CA THR A 312 -29.40 5.16 1.57
C THR A 312 -29.94 3.94 2.31
N GLY A 313 -30.42 2.92 1.59
CA GLY A 313 -30.84 1.64 2.16
C GLY A 313 -29.72 0.94 2.94
N GLN A 314 -28.51 0.87 2.37
CA GLN A 314 -27.35 0.29 3.06
C GLN A 314 -27.05 0.98 4.39
N THR A 315 -27.11 2.32 4.45
CA THR A 315 -26.92 3.06 5.71
C THR A 315 -28.00 2.71 6.74
N TYR A 316 -29.26 2.53 6.33
CA TYR A 316 -30.33 2.09 7.24
C TYR A 316 -30.13 0.66 7.75
N ILE A 317 -29.63 -0.26 6.93
CA ILE A 317 -29.25 -1.62 7.38
C ILE A 317 -28.16 -1.54 8.44
N ALA A 318 -27.12 -0.72 8.21
CA ALA A 318 -26.05 -0.56 9.18
C ALA A 318 -26.58 -0.06 10.54
N ILE A 319 -27.56 0.86 10.55
CA ILE A 319 -28.23 1.30 11.79
C ILE A 319 -29.03 0.16 12.43
N ALA A 320 -29.79 -0.59 11.64
CA ALA A 320 -30.57 -1.72 12.13
C ALA A 320 -29.69 -2.80 12.79
N GLU A 321 -28.54 -3.12 12.18
CA GLU A 321 -27.54 -4.05 12.73
C GLU A 321 -26.99 -3.55 14.08
N VAL A 322 -26.71 -2.25 14.21
CA VAL A 322 -26.25 -1.69 15.49
C VAL A 322 -27.33 -1.80 16.56
N TYR A 323 -28.60 -1.50 16.26
CA TYR A 323 -29.70 -1.68 17.21
C TYR A 323 -29.93 -3.14 17.58
N LEU A 324 -29.72 -4.07 16.64
CA LEU A 324 -29.75 -5.51 16.91
C LEU A 324 -28.65 -5.89 17.92
N LEU A 325 -27.43 -5.38 17.73
CA LEU A 325 -26.31 -5.58 18.68
C LEU A 325 -26.56 -4.95 20.06
N LYS A 326 -27.36 -3.88 20.13
CA LYS A 326 -27.84 -3.27 21.38
C LYS A 326 -29.03 -4.01 22.02
N LEU A 327 -29.59 -5.04 21.35
CA LEU A 327 -30.82 -5.76 21.74
C LEU A 327 -32.09 -4.89 21.73
N GLU A 328 -32.09 -3.78 20.99
CA GLU A 328 -33.23 -2.90 20.81
C GLU A 328 -34.06 -3.32 19.58
N LEU A 329 -34.68 -4.50 19.68
CA LEU A 329 -35.27 -5.22 18.54
C LEU A 329 -36.35 -4.44 17.77
N ASN A 330 -37.14 -3.61 18.45
CA ASN A 330 -38.19 -2.82 17.81
C ASN A 330 -37.58 -1.78 16.85
N LEU A 331 -36.54 -1.07 17.30
CA LEU A 331 -35.84 -0.08 16.48
C LEU A 331 -35.08 -0.74 15.34
N ALA A 332 -34.43 -1.88 15.60
CA ALA A 332 -33.77 -2.66 14.55
C ALA A 332 -34.75 -3.05 13.43
N LEU A 333 -35.95 -3.53 13.80
CA LEU A 333 -36.99 -3.91 12.85
C LEU A 333 -37.52 -2.70 12.06
N ASP A 334 -37.71 -1.56 12.71
CA ASP A 334 -38.21 -0.35 12.04
C ASP A 334 -37.22 0.15 10.99
N TYR A 335 -35.93 0.24 11.32
CA TYR A 335 -34.89 0.64 10.36
C TYR A 335 -34.69 -0.38 9.23
N ALA A 336 -34.77 -1.68 9.52
CA ALA A 336 -34.69 -2.72 8.49
C ALA A 336 -35.85 -2.64 7.48
N LYS A 337 -37.08 -2.34 7.95
CA LYS A 337 -38.23 -2.12 7.07
C LYS A 337 -38.05 -0.91 6.16
N ILE A 338 -37.49 0.18 6.69
CA ILE A 338 -37.20 1.38 5.90
C ILE A 338 -36.20 1.03 4.79
N SER A 339 -35.13 0.29 5.10
CA SER A 339 -34.20 -0.16 4.06
C SER A 339 -34.85 -1.06 3.02
N LEU A 340 -35.70 -2.01 3.43
CA LEU A 340 -36.35 -2.94 2.52
C LEU A 340 -37.30 -2.23 1.53
N ALA A 341 -37.93 -1.14 1.97
CA ALA A 341 -38.75 -0.29 1.10
C ALA A 341 -37.92 0.47 0.06
N LEU A 342 -36.61 0.66 0.31
CA LEU A 342 -35.68 1.38 -0.58
C LEU A 342 -34.87 0.44 -1.48
N VAL A 343 -34.66 -0.82 -1.09
CA VAL A 343 -33.87 -1.82 -1.82
C VAL A 343 -34.76 -3.01 -2.21
N PRO A 344 -35.20 -3.11 -3.49
CA PRO A 344 -35.97 -4.26 -3.96
C PRO A 344 -35.17 -5.58 -3.84
N GLU A 345 -35.86 -6.71 -3.69
CA GLU A 345 -35.30 -8.04 -3.37
C GLU A 345 -34.19 -8.54 -4.32
N ASP A 346 -34.06 -7.97 -5.52
CA ASP A 346 -33.13 -8.43 -6.56
C ASP A 346 -31.64 -8.06 -6.32
N HIS A 347 -31.30 -7.36 -5.25
CA HIS A 347 -29.93 -6.87 -4.98
C HIS A 347 -29.28 -7.40 -3.68
N PHE A 348 -29.91 -8.35 -2.98
CA PHE A 348 -29.34 -8.98 -1.78
C PHE A 348 -28.36 -10.13 -2.07
N LEU A 349 -28.00 -10.36 -3.34
CA LEU A 349 -27.09 -11.42 -3.80
C LEU A 349 -25.97 -10.85 -4.68
N CYS A 350 -25.03 -10.11 -4.09
CA CYS A 350 -23.68 -9.90 -4.63
C CYS A 350 -22.69 -9.70 -3.50
#